data_AF-A0A954MXZ0-F1
#
_entry.id   AF-A0A954MXZ0-F1
#
_cell.length_a   1.000
_cell.length_b   1.000
_cell.length_c   1.000
_cell.angle_alpha   90.00
_cell.angle_beta   90.00
_cell.angle_gamma   90.00
#
_symmetry.space_group_name_H-M   'P 1'
#
loop_
_entity.id
_entity.type
_entity.pdbx_description
1 polymer ?
#
loop_
_entity_poly.entity_id
_entity_poly.type
_entity_poly.pdbx_seq_one_letter_code
_entity_poly.pdbx_strand_id
1 'polypeptide(L)'
;AGLGSRDVRPGDIIAVFDNMRHDGVDFSSVGIDHPINLKVKEDPDLRPHGGFSMRGHSVGGFGSVTTNKVIATIGGQVFGKDVQAYPKYGSEKKGLPTTYYLTIADSHIYTHSELEYVNLVVLNDTNALFSGNPLAGLVDGGAVFMQSPYTQPAEVWQRIPDRHKKTIREKKIRIFFTDMVNIARQVASVADLEMRMQGIVLLGAFLKLTPYARESGMSDEEVYAGVEKALRKYFGKRGDRVVQDNLTCVKRGYSEMQEILPEIMT
;
A
#
# COMPACT_ATOMS: atom_id res chain seq x y z
N ALA A 1 16.94 -11.39 5.56
CA ALA A 1 15.88 -12.09 6.33
C ALA A 1 16.53 -13.15 7.22
N GLY A 2 15.98 -13.35 8.41
CA GLY A 2 16.41 -14.38 9.35
C GLY A 2 15.76 -15.74 9.10
N LEU A 3 15.87 -16.64 10.07
CA LEU A 3 15.26 -17.99 10.01
C LEU A 3 13.75 -17.90 9.77
N GLY A 4 13.22 -18.76 8.90
CA GLY A 4 11.80 -18.77 8.54
C GLY A 4 11.31 -17.48 7.86
N SER A 5 12.22 -16.74 7.21
CA SER A 5 11.94 -15.42 6.64
C SER A 5 11.50 -14.37 7.66
N ARG A 6 11.90 -14.55 8.93
CA ARG A 6 11.72 -13.51 9.96
C ARG A 6 12.35 -12.21 9.49
N ASP A 7 11.64 -11.11 9.67
CA ASP A 7 12.14 -9.80 9.27
C ASP A 7 13.38 -9.43 10.09
N VAL A 8 14.36 -8.84 9.42
CA VAL A 8 15.59 -8.30 10.03
C VAL A 8 15.77 -6.91 9.43
N ARG A 9 15.72 -5.91 10.29
CA ARG A 9 15.58 -4.51 9.92
C ARG A 9 16.91 -3.75 10.10
N PRO A 10 17.02 -2.51 9.59
CA PRO A 10 18.22 -1.70 9.79
C PRO A 10 18.66 -1.61 11.25
N GLY A 11 17.73 -1.41 12.19
CA GLY A 11 18.02 -1.35 13.62
C GLY A 11 18.61 -2.65 14.19
N ASP A 12 18.20 -3.82 13.69
CA ASP A 12 18.78 -5.10 14.07
C ASP A 12 20.25 -5.18 13.63
N ILE A 13 20.55 -4.73 12.41
CA ILE A 13 21.92 -4.72 11.88
C ILE A 13 22.80 -3.72 12.65
N ILE A 14 22.26 -2.54 12.98
CA ILE A 14 22.95 -1.55 13.82
C ILE A 14 23.27 -2.15 15.19
N ALA A 15 22.32 -2.86 15.81
CA ALA A 15 22.53 -3.51 17.10
C ALA A 15 23.68 -4.54 17.06
N VAL A 16 23.84 -5.27 15.95
CA VAL A 16 24.98 -6.19 15.76
C VAL A 16 26.31 -5.43 15.72
N PHE A 17 26.41 -4.36 14.92
CA PHE A 17 27.63 -3.56 14.86
C PHE A 17 27.95 -2.89 16.20
N ASP A 18 26.94 -2.41 16.92
CA ASP A 18 27.10 -1.84 18.25
C ASP A 18 27.61 -2.88 19.25
N ASN A 19 27.10 -4.10 19.21
CA ASN A 19 27.60 -5.20 20.04
C ASN A 19 29.09 -5.49 19.73
N MET A 20 29.47 -5.53 18.45
CA MET A 20 30.86 -5.75 18.02
C MET A 20 31.82 -4.64 18.45
N ARG A 21 31.38 -3.38 18.44
CA ARG A 21 32.22 -2.23 18.85
C ARG A 21 32.59 -2.22 20.33
N HIS A 22 31.82 -2.91 21.17
CA HIS A 22 32.00 -2.93 22.62
C HIS A 22 32.48 -4.30 23.12
N ASP A 23 33.06 -5.12 22.24
CA ASP A 23 33.49 -6.50 22.55
C ASP A 23 32.38 -7.28 23.28
N GLY A 24 31.15 -7.17 22.75
CA GLY A 24 29.93 -7.71 23.34
C GLY A 24 29.81 -9.23 23.24
N VAL A 25 28.57 -9.73 23.15
CA VAL A 25 28.31 -11.18 23.18
C VAL A 25 28.45 -11.81 21.79
N ASP A 26 29.13 -12.95 21.69
CA ASP A 26 29.29 -13.69 20.44
C ASP A 26 28.01 -14.42 20.02
N PHE A 27 27.31 -15.03 20.99
CA PHE A 27 26.08 -15.80 20.74
C PHE A 27 24.85 -14.99 21.10
N SER A 28 24.22 -14.39 20.08
CA SER A 28 23.05 -13.52 20.24
C SER A 28 22.01 -13.75 19.14
N SER A 29 20.82 -13.16 19.32
CA SER A 29 19.77 -13.11 18.31
C SER A 29 19.38 -11.67 17.97
N VAL A 30 18.68 -11.50 16.85
CA VAL A 30 18.05 -10.23 16.42
C VAL A 30 16.65 -10.51 15.86
N GLY A 31 15.79 -9.50 15.78
CA GLY A 31 14.45 -9.61 15.17
C GLY A 31 13.42 -10.44 15.96
N ILE A 32 13.72 -10.88 17.18
CA ILE A 32 12.82 -11.68 18.03
C ILE A 32 12.80 -11.19 19.48
N ASP A 33 11.72 -11.47 20.20
CA ASP A 33 11.67 -11.27 21.64
C ASP A 33 12.26 -12.50 22.34
N HIS A 34 13.54 -12.41 22.71
CA HIS A 34 14.29 -13.51 23.33
C HIS A 34 15.34 -12.98 24.30
N PRO A 35 15.70 -13.70 25.39
CA PRO A 35 16.64 -13.19 26.39
C PRO A 35 18.03 -12.79 25.87
N ILE A 36 18.54 -13.46 24.83
CA ILE A 36 19.84 -13.13 24.20
C ILE A 36 19.69 -12.17 22.99
N ASN A 37 18.53 -11.55 22.81
CA ASN A 37 18.31 -10.64 21.70
C ASN A 37 19.04 -9.32 21.94
N LEU A 38 19.83 -8.89 20.95
CA LEU A 38 20.49 -7.60 20.98
C LEU A 38 19.46 -6.47 21.03
N LYS A 39 19.72 -5.45 21.85
CA LYS A 39 18.79 -4.33 22.02
C LYS A 39 18.96 -3.34 20.88
N VAL A 40 17.90 -3.17 20.09
CA VAL A 40 17.80 -2.13 19.07
C VAL A 40 17.61 -0.78 19.77
N LYS A 41 18.57 0.13 19.57
CA LYS A 41 18.52 1.51 20.10
C LYS A 41 17.88 2.49 19.13
N GLU A 42 18.12 2.28 17.85
CA GLU A 42 17.59 3.08 16.75
C GLU A 42 17.22 2.17 15.58
N ASP A 43 16.21 2.57 14.81
CA ASP A 43 15.82 1.88 13.57
C ASP A 43 15.54 2.95 12.49
N PRO A 44 16.58 3.38 11.76
CA PRO A 44 16.47 4.51 10.85
C PRO A 44 15.64 4.16 9.62
N ASP A 45 14.96 5.17 9.07
CA ASP A 45 14.33 5.08 7.76
C ASP A 45 15.40 5.08 6.66
N LEU A 46 15.68 3.90 6.10
CA LEU A 46 16.65 3.73 5.01
C LEU A 46 16.02 3.78 3.62
N ARG A 47 14.76 4.22 3.49
CA ARG A 47 14.16 4.42 2.17
C ARG A 47 14.95 5.49 1.40
N PRO A 48 15.09 5.36 0.07
CA PRO A 48 15.69 6.40 -0.74
C PRO A 48 15.07 7.77 -0.47
N HIS A 49 15.88 8.82 -0.47
CA HIS A 49 15.40 10.18 -0.26
C HIS A 49 14.34 10.53 -1.32
N GLY A 50 13.21 11.09 -0.88
CA GLY A 50 12.06 11.35 -1.75
C GLY A 50 11.27 10.11 -2.18
N GLY A 51 11.66 8.92 -1.70
CA GLY A 51 10.96 7.67 -1.96
C GLY A 51 9.55 7.65 -1.37
N PHE A 52 8.63 7.02 -2.10
CA PHE A 52 7.26 6.78 -1.68
C PHE A 52 7.11 5.31 -1.29
N SER A 53 6.47 5.06 -0.15
CA SER A 53 6.09 3.72 0.25
C SER A 53 4.61 3.60 0.55
N MET A 54 4.04 2.47 0.16
CA MET A 54 2.65 2.11 0.37
C MET A 54 2.55 0.75 1.06
N ARG A 55 1.62 0.65 2.01
CA ARG A 55 1.20 -0.63 2.61
C ARG A 55 -0.30 -0.81 2.45
N GLY A 56 -0.69 -1.88 1.77
CA GLY A 56 -2.10 -2.22 1.61
C GLY A 56 -2.51 -3.38 2.49
N HIS A 57 -3.69 -3.27 3.09
CA HIS A 57 -4.39 -4.28 3.86
C HIS A 57 -5.57 -4.79 3.04
N SER A 58 -5.59 -6.09 2.78
CA SER A 58 -6.56 -6.74 1.89
C SER A 58 -6.89 -8.13 2.40
N VAL A 59 -7.83 -8.80 1.73
CA VAL A 59 -8.14 -10.21 1.94
C VAL A 59 -7.65 -11.05 0.76
N GLY A 60 -7.17 -12.26 1.03
CA GLY A 60 -6.82 -13.24 0.01
C GLY A 60 -8.02 -13.54 -0.90
N GLY A 61 -7.89 -13.22 -2.19
CA GLY A 61 -8.98 -13.33 -3.18
C GLY A 61 -9.40 -12.01 -3.81
N PHE A 62 -9.07 -10.87 -3.19
CA PHE A 62 -9.45 -9.53 -3.69
C PHE A 62 -8.54 -9.01 -4.82
N GLY A 63 -7.58 -9.80 -5.30
CA GLY A 63 -6.69 -9.40 -6.41
C GLY A 63 -5.60 -8.40 -6.05
N SER A 64 -5.35 -8.15 -4.76
CA SER A 64 -4.37 -7.16 -4.27
C SER A 64 -2.94 -7.41 -4.75
N VAL A 65 -2.47 -8.66 -4.79
CA VAL A 65 -1.12 -8.99 -5.29
C VAL A 65 -0.96 -8.60 -6.76
N THR A 66 -1.95 -8.90 -7.61
CA THR A 66 -1.94 -8.53 -9.02
C THR A 66 -2.02 -7.02 -9.17
N THR A 67 -2.90 -6.37 -8.40
CA THR A 67 -3.03 -4.91 -8.36
C THR A 67 -1.69 -4.26 -8.03
N ASN A 68 -1.01 -4.73 -6.98
CA ASN A 68 0.29 -4.18 -6.57
C ASN A 68 1.36 -4.35 -7.67
N LYS A 69 1.35 -5.49 -8.38
CA LYS A 69 2.22 -5.72 -9.55
C LYS A 69 1.92 -4.78 -10.72
N VAL A 70 0.64 -4.47 -10.95
CA VAL A 70 0.22 -3.50 -11.99
C VAL A 70 0.71 -2.10 -11.61
N ILE A 71 0.47 -1.64 -10.38
CA ILE A 71 0.95 -0.35 -9.89
C ILE A 71 2.48 -0.29 -9.99
N ALA A 72 3.18 -1.36 -9.59
CA ALA A 72 4.64 -1.41 -9.71
C ALA A 72 5.13 -1.33 -11.17
N THR A 73 4.42 -2.01 -12.09
CA THR A 73 4.72 -1.93 -13.53
C THR A 73 4.52 -0.51 -14.05
N ILE A 74 3.51 0.21 -13.59
CA ILE A 74 3.26 1.59 -13.98
C ILE A 74 4.36 2.51 -13.42
N GLY A 75 4.71 2.36 -12.14
CA GLY A 75 5.82 3.09 -11.52
C GLY A 75 7.13 2.96 -12.31
N GLY A 76 7.49 1.73 -12.70
CA GLY A 76 8.73 1.49 -13.44
C GLY A 76 8.66 1.79 -14.94
N GLN A 77 7.62 1.31 -15.63
CA GLN A 77 7.56 1.38 -17.10
C GLN A 77 6.92 2.65 -17.65
N VAL A 78 6.07 3.32 -16.88
CA VAL A 78 5.42 4.57 -17.29
C VAL A 78 6.15 5.76 -16.69
N PHE A 79 6.51 5.70 -15.40
CA PHE A 79 7.14 6.82 -14.70
C PHE A 79 8.66 6.69 -14.53
N GLY A 80 9.28 5.62 -15.06
CA GLY A 80 10.74 5.47 -15.09
C GLY A 80 11.40 5.35 -13.71
N LYS A 81 10.65 4.95 -12.67
CA LYS A 81 11.15 4.86 -11.29
C LYS A 81 11.74 3.49 -10.98
N ASP A 82 12.60 3.40 -9.97
CA ASP A 82 12.92 2.11 -9.36
C ASP A 82 11.77 1.69 -8.45
N VAL A 83 11.41 0.40 -8.51
CA VAL A 83 10.23 -0.11 -7.81
C VAL A 83 10.50 -1.45 -7.17
N GLN A 84 10.18 -1.53 -5.88
CA GLN A 84 10.17 -2.77 -5.12
C GLN A 84 8.75 -3.06 -4.65
N ALA A 85 8.22 -4.25 -4.95
CA ALA A 85 6.89 -4.65 -4.54
C ALA A 85 6.90 -6.09 -4.05
N TYR A 86 6.33 -6.33 -2.86
CA TYR A 86 6.26 -7.67 -2.29
C TYR A 86 4.99 -7.86 -1.47
N PRO A 87 4.31 -9.01 -1.60
CA PRO A 87 3.19 -9.36 -0.74
C PRO A 87 3.67 -10.06 0.54
N LYS A 88 2.87 -9.96 1.61
CA LYS A 88 3.00 -10.69 2.87
C LYS A 88 1.68 -11.40 3.16
N TYR A 89 1.69 -12.72 3.04
CA TYR A 89 0.55 -13.59 3.34
C TYR A 89 1.02 -14.84 4.09
N GLY A 90 0.11 -15.40 4.90
CA GLY A 90 0.30 -16.71 5.53
C GLY A 90 0.17 -17.86 4.53
N SER A 91 0.26 -19.09 5.02
CA SER A 91 0.14 -20.29 4.19
C SER A 91 -1.26 -20.48 3.57
N GLU A 92 -2.30 -19.88 4.14
CA GLU A 92 -3.66 -19.97 3.60
C GLU A 92 -3.86 -19.11 2.34
N LYS A 93 -4.42 -19.73 1.30
CA LYS A 93 -4.48 -19.14 -0.05
C LYS A 93 -5.64 -18.16 -0.27
N LYS A 94 -6.68 -18.15 0.57
CA LYS A 94 -7.89 -17.32 0.41
C LYS A 94 -8.57 -16.99 1.74
N GLY A 95 -9.27 -15.87 1.79
CA GLY A 95 -10.17 -15.50 2.89
C GLY A 95 -9.50 -14.88 4.11
N LEU A 96 -8.18 -14.95 4.22
CA LEU A 96 -7.45 -14.36 5.34
C LEU A 96 -6.84 -12.99 5.02
N PRO A 97 -6.61 -12.17 6.06
CA PRO A 97 -5.89 -10.92 5.92
C PRO A 97 -4.54 -11.11 5.23
N THR A 98 -4.24 -10.20 4.31
CA THR A 98 -3.01 -10.15 3.53
C THR A 98 -2.54 -8.72 3.51
N THR A 99 -1.24 -8.52 3.74
CA THR A 99 -0.60 -7.22 3.58
C THR A 99 0.22 -7.23 2.31
N TYR A 100 0.38 -6.09 1.65
CA TYR A 100 1.32 -5.95 0.55
C TYR A 100 2.01 -4.60 0.62
N TYR A 101 3.21 -4.56 0.09
CA TYR A 101 4.13 -3.45 0.22
C TYR A 101 4.61 -3.02 -1.16
N LEU A 102 4.84 -1.72 -1.30
CA LEU A 102 5.38 -1.10 -2.50
C LEU A 102 6.28 0.05 -2.06
N THR A 103 7.46 0.15 -2.65
CA THR A 103 8.32 1.33 -2.59
C THR A 103 8.66 1.75 -4.00
N ILE A 104 8.56 3.05 -4.27
CA ILE A 104 8.90 3.68 -5.54
C ILE A 104 9.89 4.82 -5.25
N ALA A 105 11.00 4.87 -5.99
CA ALA A 105 12.05 5.86 -5.79
C ALA A 105 12.76 6.23 -7.10
N ASP A 106 13.46 7.36 -7.11
CA ASP A 106 14.33 7.77 -8.21
C ASP A 106 15.68 7.06 -8.23
N SER A 107 16.09 6.47 -7.10
CA SER A 107 17.32 5.71 -6.96
C SER A 107 17.05 4.29 -6.48
N HIS A 108 18.08 3.44 -6.58
CA HIS A 108 17.93 2.02 -6.27
C HIS A 108 17.45 1.76 -4.83
N ILE A 109 16.48 0.85 -4.68
CA ILE A 109 15.90 0.46 -3.39
C ILE A 109 16.65 -0.75 -2.82
N TYR A 110 17.52 -0.51 -1.85
CA TYR A 110 18.33 -1.56 -1.21
C TYR A 110 17.63 -2.28 -0.05
N THR A 111 16.60 -1.68 0.53
CA THR A 111 15.94 -2.22 1.73
C THR A 111 15.14 -3.48 1.38
N HIS A 112 15.50 -4.62 1.98
CA HIS A 112 14.77 -5.89 1.84
C HIS A 112 14.26 -6.37 3.20
N SER A 113 13.37 -5.57 3.79
CA SER A 113 12.67 -5.84 5.06
C SER A 113 11.24 -5.32 4.98
N GLU A 114 10.41 -5.64 5.98
CA GLU A 114 9.09 -5.02 6.08
C GLU A 114 9.19 -3.51 6.22
N LEU A 115 8.25 -2.78 5.61
CA LEU A 115 8.18 -1.33 5.74
C LEU A 115 7.63 -0.94 7.12
N GLU A 116 8.44 -0.22 7.89
CA GLU A 116 7.92 0.51 9.06
C GLU A 116 7.25 1.78 8.61
N TYR A 117 8.00 2.63 7.89
CA TYR A 117 7.53 3.92 7.45
C TYR A 117 6.83 3.85 6.10
N VAL A 118 5.63 4.41 6.02
CA VAL A 118 4.84 4.46 4.78
C VAL A 118 4.19 5.83 4.60
N ASN A 119 3.98 6.21 3.34
CA ASN A 119 3.31 7.44 2.93
C ASN A 119 1.81 7.22 2.67
N LEU A 120 1.44 6.02 2.22
CA LEU A 120 0.06 5.64 1.91
C LEU A 120 -0.29 4.30 2.56
N VAL A 121 -1.36 4.29 3.35
CA VAL A 121 -2.01 3.05 3.79
C VAL A 121 -3.25 2.82 2.94
N VAL A 122 -3.38 1.62 2.37
CA VAL A 122 -4.58 1.23 1.61
C VAL A 122 -5.38 0.23 2.41
N LEU A 123 -6.69 0.43 2.53
CA LEU A 123 -7.61 -0.50 3.17
C LEU A 123 -8.60 -1.01 2.13
N ASN A 124 -8.26 -2.12 1.46
CA ASN A 124 -9.22 -2.83 0.61
C ASN A 124 -10.30 -3.53 1.46
N ASP A 125 -9.96 -3.88 2.70
CA ASP A 125 -10.90 -4.31 3.74
C ASP A 125 -10.71 -3.46 5.00
N THR A 126 -11.76 -2.74 5.39
CA THR A 126 -11.74 -1.84 6.55
C THR A 126 -11.74 -2.59 7.88
N ASN A 127 -12.00 -3.90 7.88
CA ASN A 127 -11.87 -4.72 9.09
C ASN A 127 -10.47 -4.67 9.70
N ALA A 128 -9.44 -4.34 8.91
CA ALA A 128 -8.08 -4.10 9.38
C ALA A 128 -8.01 -3.03 10.49
N LEU A 129 -8.91 -2.05 10.50
CA LEU A 129 -9.00 -1.03 11.57
C LEU A 129 -9.44 -1.63 12.91
N PHE A 130 -10.18 -2.73 12.89
CA PHE A 130 -10.69 -3.41 14.08
C PHE A 130 -9.74 -4.51 14.56
N SER A 131 -9.15 -5.29 13.64
CA SER A 131 -8.25 -6.39 13.98
C SER A 131 -6.82 -5.96 14.35
N GLY A 132 -6.40 -4.74 14.00
CA GLY A 132 -5.05 -4.26 14.32
C GLY A 132 -4.86 -2.76 14.21
N ASN A 133 -3.59 -2.36 14.01
CA ASN A 133 -3.19 -0.97 13.79
C ASN A 133 -2.63 -0.78 12.37
N PRO A 134 -3.48 -0.60 11.35
CA PRO A 134 -3.02 -0.41 9.99
C PRO A 134 -2.30 0.93 9.78
N LEU A 135 -2.43 1.88 10.72
CA LEU A 135 -1.79 3.20 10.69
C LEU A 135 -0.38 3.21 11.29
N ALA A 136 0.09 2.09 11.85
CA ALA A 136 1.43 1.98 12.43
C ALA A 136 2.51 2.39 11.40
N GLY A 137 3.37 3.33 11.77
CA GLY A 137 4.43 3.83 10.89
C GLY A 137 3.98 4.67 9.70
N LEU A 138 2.68 5.00 9.56
CA LEU A 138 2.24 6.05 8.65
C LEU A 138 2.85 7.39 9.08
N VAL A 139 3.52 8.07 8.15
CA VAL A 139 4.19 9.35 8.39
C VAL A 139 3.19 10.48 8.58
N ASP A 140 3.63 11.55 9.24
CA ASP A 140 2.84 12.77 9.40
C ASP A 140 2.48 13.37 8.03
N GLY A 141 1.23 13.81 7.85
CA GLY A 141 0.70 14.26 6.56
C GLY A 141 0.50 13.14 5.52
N GLY A 142 0.76 11.88 5.90
CA GLY A 142 0.48 10.70 5.10
C GLY A 142 -1.00 10.54 4.78
N ALA A 143 -1.31 9.58 3.92
CA ALA A 143 -2.67 9.33 3.46
C ALA A 143 -3.16 7.93 3.77
N VAL A 144 -4.47 7.79 3.95
CA VAL A 144 -5.20 6.53 3.90
C VAL A 144 -6.12 6.57 2.69
N PHE A 145 -6.15 5.51 1.90
CA PHE A 145 -7.20 5.28 0.90
C PHE A 145 -7.97 4.01 1.27
N MET A 146 -9.27 4.13 1.54
CA MET A 146 -10.06 3.03 2.09
C MET A 146 -11.33 2.74 1.32
N GLN A 147 -11.72 1.47 1.35
CA GLN A 147 -13.02 1.06 0.83
C GLN A 147 -14.12 1.59 1.74
N SER A 148 -15.18 2.14 1.16
CA SER A 148 -16.38 2.51 1.91
C SER A 148 -17.63 2.42 1.02
N PRO A 149 -18.72 1.76 1.47
CA PRO A 149 -20.00 1.82 0.78
C PRO A 149 -20.77 3.12 1.05
N TYR A 150 -20.29 3.96 1.97
CA TYR A 150 -20.94 5.21 2.35
C TYR A 150 -20.44 6.37 1.51
N THR A 151 -21.37 7.24 1.11
CA THR A 151 -21.10 8.39 0.23
C THR A 151 -20.87 9.68 1.00
N GLN A 152 -21.25 9.74 2.28
CA GLN A 152 -21.10 10.93 3.12
C GLN A 152 -19.83 10.83 3.97
N PRO A 153 -18.88 11.78 3.88
CA PRO A 153 -17.63 11.72 4.63
C PRO A 153 -17.81 11.61 6.15
N ALA A 154 -18.83 12.29 6.72
CA ALA A 154 -19.16 12.20 8.14
C ALA A 154 -19.54 10.77 8.57
N GLU A 155 -20.25 10.04 7.71
CA GLU A 155 -20.68 8.68 7.98
C GLU A 155 -19.49 7.70 8.00
N VAL A 156 -18.53 7.90 7.10
CA VAL A 156 -17.26 7.16 7.07
C VAL A 156 -16.44 7.46 8.31
N TRP A 157 -16.31 8.74 8.66
CA TRP A 157 -15.56 9.18 9.83
C TRP A 157 -16.06 8.55 11.14
N GLN A 158 -17.39 8.53 11.34
CA GLN A 158 -18.01 7.94 12.52
C GLN A 158 -17.63 6.48 12.74
N ARG A 159 -17.41 5.72 11.65
CA ARG A 159 -17.09 4.29 11.68
C ARG A 159 -15.62 3.98 11.91
N ILE A 160 -14.73 4.97 11.78
CA ILE A 160 -13.33 4.80 12.15
C ILE A 160 -13.26 4.66 13.68
N PRO A 161 -12.62 3.60 14.22
CA PRO A 161 -12.47 3.44 15.67
C PRO A 161 -11.75 4.62 16.33
N ASP A 162 -12.18 5.02 17.53
CA ASP A 162 -11.66 6.21 18.21
C ASP A 162 -10.16 6.16 18.48
N ARG A 163 -9.61 4.97 18.73
CA ARG A 163 -8.16 4.74 18.88
C ARG A 163 -7.36 5.21 17.65
N HIS A 164 -7.96 5.13 16.47
CA HIS A 164 -7.33 5.55 15.21
C HIS A 164 -7.62 7.03 14.90
N LYS A 165 -8.80 7.54 15.27
CA LYS A 165 -9.14 8.97 15.10
C LYS A 165 -8.13 9.89 15.78
N LYS A 166 -7.67 9.53 16.98
CA LYS A 166 -6.62 10.28 17.70
C LYS A 166 -5.34 10.39 16.85
N THR A 167 -4.80 9.26 16.40
CA THR A 167 -3.61 9.20 15.53
C THR A 167 -3.81 9.99 14.24
N ILE A 168 -4.98 9.87 13.60
CA ILE A 168 -5.30 10.58 12.36
C ILE A 168 -5.20 12.10 12.55
N ARG A 169 -5.77 12.63 13.64
CA ARG A 169 -5.71 14.06 13.94
C ARG A 169 -4.29 14.51 14.28
N GLU A 170 -3.63 13.82 15.20
CA GLU A 170 -2.30 14.19 15.69
C GLU A 170 -1.27 14.22 14.56
N LYS A 171 -1.30 13.20 13.69
CA LYS A 171 -0.41 13.10 12.53
C LYS A 171 -0.90 13.85 11.29
N LYS A 172 -2.06 14.51 11.35
CA LYS A 172 -2.69 15.19 10.21
C LYS A 172 -2.83 14.27 8.99
N ILE A 173 -3.23 13.02 9.23
CA ILE A 173 -3.41 12.02 8.17
C ILE A 173 -4.61 12.40 7.32
N ARG A 174 -4.43 12.40 6.00
CA ARG A 174 -5.50 12.63 5.02
C ARG A 174 -6.26 11.34 4.76
N ILE A 175 -7.59 11.37 4.83
CA ILE A 175 -8.42 10.17 4.65
C ILE A 175 -9.20 10.30 3.35
N PHE A 176 -8.91 9.42 2.41
CA PHE A 176 -9.62 9.27 1.15
C PHE A 176 -10.42 7.98 1.12
N PHE A 177 -11.59 8.01 0.51
CA PHE A 177 -12.43 6.83 0.36
C PHE A 177 -13.21 6.84 -0.96
N THR A 178 -13.63 5.65 -1.38
CA THR A 178 -14.59 5.45 -2.46
C THR A 178 -15.20 4.05 -2.33
N ASP A 179 -16.31 3.77 -3.02
CA ASP A 179 -16.91 2.43 -3.04
C ASP A 179 -16.30 1.56 -4.13
N MET A 180 -15.08 1.06 -3.87
CA MET A 180 -14.33 0.18 -4.76
C MET A 180 -15.12 -1.07 -5.15
N VAL A 181 -15.90 -1.63 -4.22
CA VAL A 181 -16.68 -2.85 -4.46
C VAL A 181 -17.83 -2.56 -5.41
N ASN A 182 -18.59 -1.49 -5.18
CA ASN A 182 -19.69 -1.13 -6.07
C ASN A 182 -19.20 -0.68 -7.44
N ILE A 183 -18.11 0.10 -7.52
CA ILE A 183 -17.46 0.46 -8.79
C ILE A 183 -17.13 -0.80 -9.58
N ALA A 184 -16.46 -1.77 -8.94
CA ALA A 184 -16.07 -3.01 -9.61
C ALA A 184 -17.27 -3.84 -10.06
N ARG A 185 -18.34 -3.94 -9.25
CA ARG A 185 -19.59 -4.62 -9.60
C ARG A 185 -20.29 -4.01 -10.82
N GLN A 186 -20.32 -2.68 -10.89
CA GLN A 186 -20.98 -1.97 -11.99
C GLN A 186 -20.21 -2.08 -13.31
N VAL A 187 -18.89 -2.24 -13.24
CA VAL A 187 -18.01 -2.17 -14.41
C VAL A 187 -17.66 -3.56 -14.95
N ALA A 188 -17.52 -4.56 -14.09
CA ALA A 188 -17.08 -5.89 -14.50
C ALA A 188 -18.11 -6.57 -15.42
N SER A 189 -17.69 -6.94 -16.63
CA SER A 189 -18.48 -7.75 -17.55
C SER A 189 -18.54 -9.24 -17.17
N VAL A 190 -17.69 -9.69 -16.24
CA VAL A 190 -17.58 -11.07 -15.79
C VAL A 190 -17.72 -11.12 -14.28
N ALA A 191 -18.74 -11.84 -13.78
CA ALA A 191 -19.06 -11.92 -12.35
C ALA A 191 -17.86 -12.36 -11.48
N ASP A 192 -17.09 -13.33 -11.94
CA ASP A 192 -15.89 -13.83 -11.23
C ASP A 192 -14.76 -12.80 -11.05
N LEU A 193 -14.84 -11.68 -11.78
CA LEU A 193 -13.85 -10.61 -11.72
C LEU A 193 -14.27 -9.45 -10.81
N GLU A 194 -15.55 -9.31 -10.45
CA GLU A 194 -16.06 -8.21 -9.62
C GLU A 194 -15.21 -8.03 -8.35
N MET A 195 -15.01 -9.12 -7.60
CA MET A 195 -14.24 -9.08 -6.37
C MET A 195 -12.75 -8.75 -6.58
N ARG A 196 -12.18 -9.06 -7.75
CA ARG A 196 -10.76 -8.80 -8.03
C ARG A 196 -10.53 -7.39 -8.58
N MET A 197 -11.50 -6.85 -9.31
CA MET A 197 -11.42 -5.53 -9.93
C MET A 197 -11.48 -4.39 -8.91
N GLN A 198 -12.00 -4.61 -7.70
CA GLN A 198 -11.97 -3.60 -6.63
C GLN A 198 -10.54 -3.10 -6.35
N GLY A 199 -9.54 -4.00 -6.48
CA GLY A 199 -8.14 -3.62 -6.33
C GLY A 199 -7.69 -2.61 -7.39
N ILE A 200 -8.19 -2.71 -8.62
CA ILE A 200 -7.79 -1.81 -9.71
C ILE A 200 -8.33 -0.38 -9.51
N VAL A 201 -9.37 -0.19 -8.72
CA VAL A 201 -9.82 1.15 -8.30
C VAL A 201 -8.73 1.91 -7.54
N LEU A 202 -7.89 1.21 -6.76
CA LEU A 202 -6.72 1.79 -6.09
C LEU A 202 -5.74 2.42 -7.08
N LEU A 203 -5.59 1.88 -8.29
CA LEU A 203 -4.66 2.45 -9.25
C LEU A 203 -5.07 3.87 -9.66
N GLY A 204 -6.37 4.15 -9.75
CA GLY A 204 -6.86 5.52 -9.95
C GLY A 204 -6.49 6.45 -8.80
N ALA A 205 -6.65 5.97 -7.57
CA ALA A 205 -6.22 6.70 -6.37
C ALA A 205 -4.71 6.91 -6.32
N PHE A 206 -3.91 5.91 -6.67
CA PHE A 206 -2.46 6.03 -6.78
C PHE A 206 -2.06 7.15 -7.76
N LEU A 207 -2.66 7.19 -8.95
CA LEU A 207 -2.36 8.23 -9.95
C LEU A 207 -2.70 9.65 -9.46
N LYS A 208 -3.75 9.82 -8.64
CA LYS A 208 -4.14 11.13 -8.10
C LYS A 208 -3.34 11.54 -6.86
N LEU A 209 -3.08 10.59 -5.96
CA LEU A 209 -2.50 10.83 -4.65
C LEU A 209 -0.97 10.88 -4.67
N THR A 210 -0.35 10.33 -5.72
CA THR A 210 1.11 10.40 -5.91
C THR A 210 1.48 11.49 -6.92
N PRO A 211 2.70 12.06 -6.82
CA PRO A 211 3.10 13.14 -7.73
C PRO A 211 3.53 12.63 -9.11
N TYR A 212 3.70 11.31 -9.31
CA TYR A 212 4.37 10.76 -10.48
C TYR A 212 3.75 11.12 -11.82
N ALA A 213 2.42 11.13 -11.92
CA ALA A 213 1.74 11.56 -13.14
C ALA A 213 1.93 13.06 -13.42
N ARG A 214 2.00 13.89 -12.37
CA ARG A 214 2.23 15.35 -12.51
C ARG A 214 3.68 15.67 -12.83
N GLU A 215 4.62 14.93 -12.24
CA GLU A 215 6.07 15.13 -12.40
C GLU A 215 6.62 14.53 -13.68
N SER A 216 5.93 13.55 -14.30
CA SER A 216 6.40 12.94 -15.55
C SER A 216 6.35 13.89 -16.75
N GLY A 217 5.59 14.99 -16.66
CA GLY A 217 5.36 15.91 -17.79
C GLY A 217 4.48 15.34 -18.90
N MET A 218 3.88 14.16 -18.68
CA MET A 218 3.00 13.48 -19.64
C MET A 218 1.59 14.08 -19.61
N SER A 219 0.89 14.04 -20.74
CA SER A 219 -0.55 14.33 -20.77
C SER A 219 -1.36 13.20 -20.10
N ASP A 220 -2.61 13.48 -19.74
CA ASP A 220 -3.51 12.45 -19.20
C ASP A 220 -3.68 11.29 -20.20
N GLU A 221 -3.77 11.58 -21.50
CA GLU A 221 -3.86 10.56 -22.55
C GLU A 221 -2.62 9.64 -22.57
N GLU A 222 -1.42 10.21 -22.45
CA GLU A 222 -0.18 9.45 -22.43
C GLU A 222 -0.08 8.57 -21.17
N VAL A 223 -0.46 9.10 -20.00
CA VAL A 223 -0.52 8.33 -18.75
C VAL A 223 -1.50 7.17 -18.90
N TYR A 224 -2.72 7.43 -19.37
CA TYR A 224 -3.73 6.38 -19.54
C TYR A 224 -3.37 5.35 -20.63
N ALA A 225 -2.65 5.75 -21.68
CA ALA A 225 -2.11 4.81 -22.65
C ALA A 225 -1.07 3.87 -22.02
N GLY A 226 -0.19 4.41 -21.16
CA GLY A 226 0.76 3.62 -20.37
C GLY A 226 0.06 2.65 -19.40
N VAL A 227 -0.99 3.14 -18.71
CA VAL A 227 -1.85 2.31 -17.85
C VAL A 227 -2.50 1.19 -18.64
N GLU A 228 -3.11 1.48 -19.79
CA GLU A 228 -3.76 0.46 -20.62
C GLU A 228 -2.75 -0.60 -21.09
N LYS A 229 -1.54 -0.20 -21.50
CA LYS A 229 -0.46 -1.13 -21.87
C LYS A 229 -0.11 -2.06 -20.72
N ALA A 230 0.01 -1.53 -19.49
CA ALA A 230 0.24 -2.34 -18.30
C ALA A 230 -0.94 -3.29 -18.03
N LEU A 231 -2.19 -2.82 -18.10
CA LEU A 231 -3.37 -3.66 -17.93
C LEU A 231 -3.44 -4.79 -18.98
N ARG A 232 -3.10 -4.51 -20.24
CA ARG A 232 -3.03 -5.52 -21.31
C ARG A 232 -2.02 -6.62 -21.01
N LYS A 233 -0.86 -6.29 -20.42
CA LYS A 233 0.15 -7.27 -19.99
C LYS A 233 -0.42 -8.29 -18.98
N TYR A 234 -1.23 -7.83 -18.02
CA TYR A 234 -1.77 -8.69 -16.96
C TYR A 234 -3.11 -9.34 -17.31
N PHE A 235 -3.96 -8.65 -18.07
CA PHE A 235 -5.36 -9.03 -18.29
C PHE A 235 -5.70 -9.31 -19.76
N GLY A 236 -4.80 -9.05 -20.72
CA GLY A 236 -5.09 -9.20 -22.16
C GLY A 236 -5.51 -10.62 -22.56
N LYS A 237 -5.00 -11.65 -21.88
CA LYS A 237 -5.44 -13.05 -22.10
C LYS A 237 -6.92 -13.31 -21.74
N ARG A 238 -7.56 -12.39 -21.00
CA ARG A 238 -8.98 -12.45 -20.63
C ARG A 238 -9.88 -11.69 -21.61
N GLY A 239 -9.31 -11.15 -22.69
CA GLY A 239 -10.02 -10.42 -23.73
C GLY A 239 -10.02 -8.91 -23.53
N ASP A 240 -10.23 -8.19 -24.63
CA ASP A 240 -10.19 -6.72 -24.65
C ASP A 240 -11.24 -6.09 -23.73
N ARG A 241 -12.42 -6.69 -23.64
CA ARG A 241 -13.47 -6.19 -22.76
C ARG A 241 -13.00 -6.11 -21.30
N VAL A 242 -12.32 -7.13 -20.80
CA VAL A 242 -11.79 -7.15 -19.43
C VAL A 242 -10.73 -6.07 -19.24
N VAL A 243 -9.89 -5.80 -20.24
CA VAL A 243 -8.92 -4.70 -20.18
C VAL A 243 -9.65 -3.35 -20.05
N GLN A 244 -10.69 -3.11 -20.85
CA GLN A 244 -11.46 -1.87 -20.82
C GLN A 244 -12.26 -1.69 -19.53
N ASP A 245 -12.82 -2.77 -18.98
CA ASP A 245 -13.47 -2.76 -17.67
C ASP A 245 -12.46 -2.34 -16.58
N ASN A 246 -11.26 -2.92 -16.57
CA ASN A 246 -10.20 -2.52 -15.62
C ASN A 246 -9.81 -1.05 -15.82
N LEU A 247 -9.63 -0.59 -17.06
CA LEU A 247 -9.31 0.81 -17.34
C LEU A 247 -10.41 1.76 -16.85
N THR A 248 -11.68 1.35 -16.96
CA THR A 248 -12.83 2.09 -16.42
C THR A 248 -12.78 2.14 -14.89
N CYS A 249 -12.44 1.04 -14.21
CA CYS A 249 -12.21 1.05 -12.77
C CYS A 249 -11.09 2.02 -12.34
N VAL A 250 -10.00 2.13 -13.12
CA VAL A 250 -8.93 3.10 -12.85
C VAL A 250 -9.48 4.53 -12.95
N LYS A 251 -10.19 4.86 -14.04
CA LYS A 251 -10.75 6.20 -14.25
C LYS A 251 -11.71 6.58 -13.14
N ARG A 252 -12.62 5.67 -12.77
CA ARG A 252 -13.58 5.88 -11.67
C ARG A 252 -12.89 6.02 -10.32
N GLY A 253 -11.86 5.22 -10.04
CA GLY A 253 -11.05 5.38 -8.84
C GLY A 253 -10.41 6.77 -8.72
N TYR A 254 -9.95 7.34 -9.84
CA TYR A 254 -9.40 8.69 -9.89
C TYR A 254 -10.47 9.78 -9.68
N SER A 255 -11.62 9.66 -10.33
CA SER A 255 -12.67 10.69 -10.32
C SER A 255 -13.60 10.65 -9.10
N GLU A 256 -13.92 9.46 -8.58
CA GLU A 256 -14.96 9.25 -7.55
C GLU A 256 -14.42 9.17 -6.11
N MET A 257 -13.10 9.25 -5.91
CA MET A 257 -12.59 9.33 -4.53
C MET A 257 -12.96 10.65 -3.88
N GLN A 258 -13.35 10.58 -2.61
CA GLN A 258 -13.64 11.72 -1.76
C GLN A 258 -12.63 11.81 -0.62
N GLU A 259 -12.40 13.02 -0.12
CA GLU A 259 -11.60 13.28 1.08
C GLU A 259 -12.53 13.59 2.25
N ILE A 260 -12.23 13.03 3.42
CA ILE A 260 -12.81 13.50 4.68
C ILE A 260 -12.04 14.75 5.06
N LEU A 261 -12.71 15.91 5.05
CA LEU A 261 -12.06 17.17 5.36
C LEU A 261 -11.84 17.34 6.88
N PRO A 262 -10.83 18.10 7.32
CA PRO A 262 -10.51 18.29 8.74
C PRO A 262 -11.68 18.77 9.60
N GLU A 263 -12.61 19.54 9.05
CA GLU A 263 -13.79 20.08 9.76
C GLU A 263 -14.79 18.98 10.14
N ILE A 264 -14.75 17.85 9.43
CA ILE A 264 -15.57 16.66 9.75
C ILE A 264 -14.86 15.80 10.80
N MET A 265 -13.54 15.94 10.92
CA MET A 265 -12.73 15.17 11.85
C MET A 265 -12.71 15.74 13.27
N THR A 266 -13.22 16.95 13.51
CA THR A 266 -13.26 17.57 14.83
C THR A 266 -14.13 16.79 15.81
#